data_AF-X1LW15-F1
#
_entry.id   AF-X1LW15-F1
#
_cell.length_a   1.000
_cell.length_b   1.000
_cell.length_c   1.000
_cell.angle_alpha   90.00
_cell.angle_beta   90.00
_cell.angle_gamma   90.00
#
_symmetry.space_group_name_H-M   'P 1'
#
loop_
_entity.id
_entity.type
_entity.pdbx_description
1 polymer ?
#
loop_
_entity_poly.entity_id
_entity_poly.type
_entity_poly.pdbx_seq_one_letter_code
_entity_poly.pdbx_strand_id
1 'polypeptide(L)'
;LYKYPPSLTEYPEVQIHRGIYLKKIAKKISAKHIVEIGTARGWQSLLFAKYIEEGKFNGRVFTCDIVGSDEPIFEITIKPGELFTRSQLWGKYEFSDLITFVHGDSSKLKEYLQNLEPCKIDLVFVDGEHTEKAVMQDFYNISP
;
A
#
# COMPACT_ATOMS: atom_id res chain seq x y z
N LEU A 1 -20.52 -3.73 -10.07
CA LEU A 1 -20.69 -3.75 -8.60
C LEU A 1 -20.67 -5.21 -8.18
N TYR A 2 -19.74 -5.62 -7.31
CA TYR A 2 -19.56 -7.03 -6.94
C TYR A 2 -20.67 -7.50 -5.99
N LYS A 3 -21.16 -8.73 -6.19
CA LYS A 3 -22.36 -9.30 -5.54
C LYS A 3 -22.16 -9.64 -4.06
N TYR A 4 -20.92 -9.69 -3.57
CA TYR A 4 -20.59 -9.96 -2.16
C TYR A 4 -19.32 -9.18 -1.78
N PRO A 5 -19.41 -8.09 -1.00
CA PRO A 5 -18.23 -7.41 -0.49
C PRO A 5 -17.58 -8.28 0.60
N PRO A 6 -16.25 -8.40 0.64
CA PRO A 6 -15.57 -9.18 1.66
C PRO A 6 -15.70 -8.49 3.03
N SER A 7 -16.48 -9.06 3.94
CA SER A 7 -16.58 -8.58 5.31
C SER A 7 -15.38 -9.01 6.14
N LEU A 8 -14.49 -8.06 6.46
CA LEU A 8 -13.63 -8.01 7.66
C LEU A 8 -13.03 -6.59 7.87
N THR A 9 -13.82 -5.57 7.51
CA THR A 9 -13.73 -4.17 7.94
C THR A 9 -15.18 -3.75 8.15
N GLU A 10 -15.53 -2.97 9.16
CA GLU A 10 -16.95 -2.59 9.41
C GLU A 10 -17.65 -1.98 8.16
N TYR A 11 -16.87 -1.49 7.19
CA TYR A 11 -17.36 -0.86 5.95
C TYR A 11 -16.50 -1.24 4.72
N PRO A 12 -16.64 -2.46 4.14
CA PRO A 12 -15.84 -2.89 3.00
C PRO A 12 -16.03 -2.01 1.75
N GLU A 13 -17.23 -1.45 1.56
CA GLU A 13 -17.52 -0.47 0.53
C GLU A 13 -16.66 0.79 0.67
N VAL A 14 -16.40 1.26 1.90
CA VAL A 14 -15.54 2.43 2.13
C VAL A 14 -14.12 2.16 1.65
N GLN A 15 -13.58 0.97 1.94
CA GLN A 15 -12.24 0.59 1.49
C GLN A 15 -12.14 0.45 -0.04
N ILE A 16 -13.18 -0.09 -0.67
CA ILE A 16 -13.27 -0.19 -2.12
C ILE A 16 -13.33 1.22 -2.75
N HIS A 17 -14.21 2.10 -2.24
CA HIS A 17 -14.37 3.45 -2.76
C HIS A 17 -13.12 4.29 -2.55
N ARG A 18 -12.53 4.26 -1.34
CA ARG A 18 -11.27 4.93 -1.01
C ARG A 18 -10.17 4.55 -1.99
N GLY A 19 -9.98 3.25 -2.22
CA GLY A 19 -8.93 2.81 -3.12
C GLY A 19 -9.14 3.21 -4.58
N ILE A 20 -10.39 3.18 -5.05
CA ILE A 20 -10.74 3.70 -6.38
C ILE A 20 -10.46 5.20 -6.48
N TYR A 21 -10.80 5.99 -5.47
CA TYR A 21 -10.57 7.44 -5.47
C TYR A 21 -9.08 7.78 -5.43
N LEU A 22 -8.31 7.12 -4.57
CA LEU A 22 -6.86 7.30 -4.51
C LEU A 22 -6.17 6.92 -5.83
N LYS A 23 -6.58 5.81 -6.47
CA LYS A 23 -6.12 5.45 -7.83
C LYS A 23 -6.44 6.56 -8.85
N LYS A 24 -7.64 7.15 -8.79
CA LYS A 24 -8.03 8.26 -9.67
C LYS A 24 -7.22 9.53 -9.40
N ILE A 25 -6.89 9.82 -8.14
CA ILE A 25 -6.02 10.94 -7.76
C ILE A 25 -4.62 10.73 -8.35
N ALA A 26 -4.01 9.56 -8.12
CA ALA A 26 -2.71 9.19 -8.69
C ALA A 26 -2.69 9.39 -10.22
N LYS A 27 -3.72 8.90 -10.91
CA LYS A 27 -3.88 9.10 -12.36
C LYS A 27 -4.01 10.58 -12.74
N LYS A 28 -4.80 11.36 -12.01
CA LYS A 28 -5.04 12.78 -12.31
C LYS A 28 -3.75 13.62 -12.20
N ILE A 29 -2.90 13.31 -11.23
CA ILE A 29 -1.62 14.01 -11.02
C ILE A 29 -0.45 13.35 -11.77
N SER A 30 -0.72 12.28 -12.53
CA SER A 30 0.30 11.50 -13.24
C SER A 30 1.43 11.00 -12.34
N ALA A 31 1.07 10.55 -11.13
CA ALA A 31 2.04 10.03 -10.16
C ALA A 31 2.76 8.80 -10.72
N LYS A 32 4.08 8.73 -10.55
CA LYS A 32 4.93 7.60 -10.96
C LYS A 32 5.51 6.86 -9.75
N HIS A 33 6.00 7.61 -8.78
CA HIS A 33 6.51 7.04 -7.52
C HIS A 33 5.56 7.38 -6.39
N ILE A 34 4.95 6.35 -5.82
CA ILE A 34 3.89 6.48 -4.82
C ILE A 34 4.36 5.85 -3.52
N VAL A 35 4.18 6.56 -2.40
CA VAL A 35 4.45 6.06 -1.06
C VAL A 35 3.13 5.75 -0.35
N GLU A 36 3.06 4.60 0.32
CA GLU A 36 2.00 4.23 1.26
C GLU A 36 2.59 3.86 2.62
N ILE A 37 2.15 4.51 3.69
CA ILE A 37 2.50 4.15 5.07
C ILE A 37 1.30 3.43 5.67
N GLY A 38 1.49 2.20 6.15
CA GLY A 38 0.41 1.33 6.63
C GLY A 38 -0.12 0.42 5.53
N THR A 39 0.63 -0.63 5.19
CA THR A 39 0.25 -1.54 4.09
C THR A 39 -0.98 -2.40 4.41
N ALA A 40 -1.18 -2.82 5.67
CA ALA A 40 -2.18 -3.81 6.08
C ALA A 40 -2.15 -5.05 5.16
N ARG A 41 -3.24 -5.43 4.50
CA ARG A 41 -3.26 -6.54 3.52
C ARG A 41 -2.74 -6.14 2.11
N GLY A 42 -2.49 -4.86 1.86
CA GLY A 42 -1.94 -4.33 0.61
C GLY A 42 -2.94 -4.03 -0.50
N TRP A 43 -4.24 -3.94 -0.20
CA TRP A 43 -5.26 -3.60 -1.21
C TRP A 43 -4.92 -2.31 -1.97
N GLN A 44 -4.50 -1.28 -1.25
CA GLN A 44 -4.22 0.02 -1.84
C GLN A 44 -2.89 0.04 -2.61
N SER A 45 -1.82 -0.54 -2.05
CA SER A 45 -0.56 -0.83 -2.78
C SER A 45 -0.81 -1.52 -4.11
N LEU A 46 -1.64 -2.58 -4.13
CA LEU A 46 -2.00 -3.33 -5.33
C LEU A 46 -2.75 -2.46 -6.36
N LEU A 47 -3.68 -1.61 -5.92
CA LEU A 47 -4.40 -0.70 -6.83
C LEU A 47 -3.47 0.36 -7.44
N PHE A 48 -2.52 0.87 -6.67
CA PHE A 48 -1.49 1.79 -7.18
C PHE A 48 -0.58 1.08 -8.17
N ALA A 49 -0.07 -0.12 -7.83
CA ALA A 49 0.80 -0.90 -8.70
C ALA A 49 0.12 -1.25 -10.03
N LYS A 50 -1.16 -1.66 -9.98
CA LYS A 50 -1.98 -1.85 -11.18
C LYS A 50 -2.12 -0.59 -12.02
N TYR A 51 -2.25 0.59 -11.41
CA TYR A 51 -2.26 1.86 -12.16
C TYR A 51 -0.92 2.11 -12.88
N ILE A 52 0.20 1.84 -12.22
CA ILE A 52 1.54 1.97 -12.81
C ILE A 52 1.69 1.02 -14.00
N GLU A 53 1.32 -0.24 -13.83
CA GLU A 53 1.31 -1.27 -14.88
C GLU A 53 0.45 -0.85 -16.08
N GLU A 54 -0.82 -0.46 -15.84
CA GLU A 54 -1.77 -0.01 -16.88
C GLU A 54 -1.24 1.20 -17.66
N GLY A 55 -0.51 2.10 -16.99
CA GLY A 55 0.08 3.28 -17.60
C GLY A 55 1.41 3.05 -18.31
N LYS A 56 2.04 1.88 -18.14
CA LYS A 56 3.32 1.48 -18.76
C LYS A 56 4.44 2.52 -18.56
N PHE A 57 4.47 3.20 -17.43
CA PHE A 57 5.55 4.13 -17.09
C PHE A 57 6.49 3.52 -16.05
N ASN A 58 7.74 3.97 -16.07
CA ASN A 58 8.78 3.55 -15.13
C ASN A 58 8.52 4.16 -13.75
N GLY A 59 7.60 3.55 -13.00
CA GLY A 59 7.16 3.96 -11.66
C GLY A 59 7.27 2.82 -10.68
N ARG A 60 7.15 3.13 -9.38
CA ARG A 60 7.13 2.13 -8.30
C ARG A 60 6.17 2.55 -7.19
N VAL A 61 5.61 1.56 -6.51
CA VAL A 61 4.96 1.76 -5.21
C VAL A 61 5.95 1.39 -4.12
N PHE A 62 6.15 2.27 -3.16
CA PHE A 62 6.92 1.98 -1.96
C PHE A 62 5.95 1.94 -0.78
N THR A 63 6.00 0.90 0.02
CA THR A 63 5.11 0.79 1.18
C THR A 63 5.82 0.21 2.38
N CYS A 64 5.36 0.56 3.58
CA CYS A 64 5.87 0.00 4.82
C CYS A 64 4.76 -0.38 5.80
N ASP A 65 5.07 -1.38 6.61
CA ASP A 65 4.22 -1.86 7.69
C ASP A 65 5.09 -2.48 8.79
N ILE A 66 4.65 -2.35 10.04
CA ILE A 66 5.29 -2.95 11.21
C ILE A 66 5.26 -4.49 11.17
N VAL A 67 4.27 -5.08 10.49
CA VAL A 67 4.19 -6.53 10.26
C VAL A 67 4.85 -6.87 8.92
N GLY A 68 5.83 -7.77 8.95
CA GLY A 68 6.57 -8.22 7.78
C GLY A 68 5.69 -8.86 6.69
N SER A 69 6.14 -8.80 5.43
CA SER A 69 5.37 -9.34 4.30
C SER A 69 5.17 -10.85 4.35
N ASP A 70 6.10 -11.56 4.99
CA ASP A 70 6.11 -13.02 5.11
C ASP A 70 5.58 -13.52 6.47
N GLU A 71 5.00 -12.63 7.28
CA GLU A 71 4.37 -13.01 8.54
C GLU A 71 2.92 -13.51 8.29
N PRO A 72 2.59 -14.77 8.67
CA PRO A 72 1.27 -15.33 8.42
C PRO A 72 0.27 -14.86 9.47
N ILE A 73 -0.32 -13.69 9.25
CA ILE A 73 -1.24 -13.05 10.21
C ILE A 73 -2.64 -12.79 9.64
N PHE A 74 -2.85 -12.98 8.34
CA PHE A 74 -4.12 -12.60 7.69
C PHE A 74 -5.02 -13.80 7.46
N GLU A 75 -6.20 -13.79 8.08
CA GLU A 75 -7.28 -14.70 7.72
C GLU A 75 -8.11 -14.13 6.54
N ILE A 76 -8.60 -15.02 5.66
CA ILE A 76 -9.50 -14.68 4.54
C ILE A 76 -10.81 -15.47 4.63
N THR A 77 -11.92 -14.84 4.24
CA THR A 77 -13.27 -15.41 4.38
C THR A 77 -13.47 -16.71 3.60
N ILE A 78 -12.78 -16.89 2.47
CA ILE A 78 -12.92 -18.09 1.63
C ILE A 78 -12.20 -19.32 2.17
N LYS A 79 -11.30 -19.12 3.15
CA LYS A 79 -10.56 -20.20 3.82
C LYS A 79 -10.41 -19.88 5.31
N PRO A 80 -11.51 -19.95 6.09
CA PRO A 80 -11.48 -19.66 7.51
C PRO A 80 -10.51 -20.59 8.25
N GLY A 81 -9.80 -20.07 9.25
CA GLY A 81 -8.81 -20.80 10.04
C GLY A 81 -7.43 -20.98 9.39
N GLU A 82 -7.25 -20.58 8.12
CA GLU A 82 -5.93 -20.53 7.47
C GLU A 82 -5.38 -19.10 7.53
N LEU A 83 -4.12 -18.97 7.96
CA LEU A 83 -3.41 -17.69 8.00
C LEU A 83 -2.53 -17.55 6.76
N PHE A 84 -2.57 -16.36 6.16
CA PHE A 84 -1.84 -15.98 4.97
C PHE A 84 -0.83 -14.88 5.27
N THR A 85 0.29 -14.94 4.57
CA THR A 85 1.23 -13.82 4.49
C THR A 85 0.77 -12.81 3.44
N ARG A 86 1.26 -11.58 3.54
CA ARG A 86 1.02 -10.55 2.52
C ARG A 86 1.56 -10.99 1.16
N SER A 87 2.76 -11.58 1.14
CA SER A 87 3.39 -12.13 -0.08
C SER A 87 2.52 -13.19 -0.75
N GLN A 88 1.87 -14.08 0.02
CA GLN A 88 0.93 -15.08 -0.53
C GLN A 88 -0.35 -14.46 -1.08
N LEU A 89 -0.85 -13.38 -0.47
CA LEU A 89 -2.01 -12.66 -0.96
C LEU A 89 -1.69 -11.89 -2.26
N TRP A 90 -0.47 -11.37 -2.38
CA TRP A 90 0.00 -10.56 -3.50
C TRP A 90 0.45 -11.37 -4.70
N GLY A 91 1.15 -12.49 -4.48
CA GLY A 91 1.75 -13.33 -5.53
C GLY A 91 0.77 -13.96 -6.52
N LYS A 92 -0.50 -13.56 -6.48
CA LYS A 92 -1.53 -13.83 -7.49
C LYS A 92 -1.59 -12.77 -8.60
N TYR A 93 -0.81 -11.69 -8.49
CA TYR A 93 -0.89 -10.53 -9.39
C TYR A 93 0.49 -10.15 -9.92
N GLU A 94 0.68 -10.20 -11.23
CA GLU A 94 1.96 -9.82 -11.89
C GLU A 94 2.44 -8.40 -11.52
N PHE A 95 1.52 -7.45 -11.36
CA PHE A 95 1.87 -6.09 -10.97
C PHE A 95 2.41 -5.96 -9.54
N SER A 96 2.40 -7.00 -8.71
CA SER A 96 2.98 -6.94 -7.36
C SER A 96 4.48 -6.65 -7.38
N ASP A 97 5.19 -6.99 -8.46
CA ASP A 97 6.63 -6.73 -8.62
C ASP A 97 6.98 -5.23 -8.67
N LEU A 98 5.98 -4.39 -8.95
CA LEU A 98 6.09 -2.93 -8.91
C LEU A 98 6.03 -2.38 -7.48
N ILE A 99 5.73 -3.22 -6.49
CA ILE A 99 5.66 -2.86 -5.08
C ILE A 99 6.98 -3.21 -4.40
N THR A 100 7.58 -2.22 -3.76
CA THR A 100 8.68 -2.41 -2.82
C THR A 100 8.12 -2.32 -1.41
N PHE A 101 8.13 -3.43 -0.69
CA PHE A 101 7.76 -3.49 0.72
C PHE A 101 8.99 -3.27 1.61
N VAL A 102 8.86 -2.41 2.61
CA VAL A 102 9.86 -2.18 3.66
C VAL A 102 9.26 -2.59 5.00
N HIS A 103 9.86 -3.58 5.65
CA HIS A 103 9.44 -4.00 6.99
C HIS A 103 9.87 -2.94 8.01
N GLY A 104 8.89 -2.30 8.66
CA GLY A 104 9.10 -1.24 9.64
C GLY A 104 8.11 -0.10 9.46
N ASP A 105 8.32 0.96 10.23
CA ASP A 105 7.54 2.19 10.15
C ASP A 105 8.06 3.15 9.04
N SER A 106 7.49 4.35 9.00
CA SER A 106 7.88 5.39 8.06
C SER A 106 9.34 5.83 8.18
N SER A 107 10.01 5.63 9.33
CA SER A 107 11.44 5.94 9.48
C SER A 107 12.29 4.95 8.69
N LYS A 108 11.94 3.66 8.69
CA LYS A 108 12.60 2.65 7.88
C LYS A 108 12.34 2.84 6.39
N LEU A 109 11.14 3.25 6.03
CA LEU A 109 10.85 3.62 4.66
C LEU A 109 11.67 4.83 4.20
N LYS A 110 11.82 5.84 5.05
CA LYS A 110 12.68 7.00 4.78
C LYS A 110 14.14 6.57 4.55
N GLU A 111 14.70 5.76 5.45
CA GLU A 111 16.07 5.22 5.30
C GLU A 111 16.22 4.50 3.95
N TYR A 112 15.25 3.67 3.57
CA TYR A 112 15.27 2.97 2.29
C TYR A 112 15.26 3.94 1.11
N LEU A 113 14.34 4.92 1.10
CA LEU A 113 14.20 5.90 0.02
C LEU A 113 15.44 6.79 -0.13
N GLN A 114 16.11 7.14 0.97
CA GLN A 114 17.35 7.91 0.95
C GLN A 114 18.54 7.17 0.32
N ASN A 115 18.50 5.84 0.31
CA ASN A 115 19.55 4.99 -0.28
C ASN A 115 19.29 4.67 -1.77
N LEU A 116 18.14 5.07 -2.32
CA LEU A 116 17.88 4.94 -3.75
C LEU A 116 18.51 6.10 -4.53
N GLU A 117 18.77 5.85 -5.81
CA GLU A 117 18.98 6.95 -6.76
C GLU A 117 17.83 7.96 -6.63
N PRO A 118 18.12 9.28 -6.60
CA PRO A 118 17.11 10.29 -6.34
C PRO A 118 15.87 10.12 -7.22
N CYS A 119 14.74 9.72 -6.61
CA CYS A 119 13.45 9.62 -7.26
C CYS A 119 12.48 10.60 -6.61
N LYS A 120 11.74 11.35 -7.43
CA LYS A 120 10.72 12.26 -6.94
C LYS A 120 9.49 11.44 -6.53
N ILE A 121 9.11 11.52 -5.26
CA ILE A 121 7.83 11.00 -4.78
C ILE A 121 6.71 11.94 -5.22
N ASP A 122 5.73 11.42 -5.94
CA ASP A 122 4.63 12.21 -6.52
C ASP A 122 3.36 12.17 -5.66
N LEU A 123 3.20 11.13 -4.85
CA LEU A 123 2.04 10.93 -3.99
C LEU A 123 2.45 10.18 -2.72
N VAL A 124 1.95 10.65 -1.58
CA VAL A 124 2.08 9.98 -0.29
C VAL A 124 0.68 9.72 0.26
N PHE A 125 0.42 8.48 0.67
CA PHE A 125 -0.78 8.07 1.38
C PHE A 125 -0.41 7.58 2.77
N VAL A 126 -0.97 8.21 3.81
CA VAL A 126 -0.72 7.89 5.22
C VAL A 126 -1.96 7.20 5.79
N ASP A 127 -1.82 5.92 6.14
CA ASP A 127 -2.86 5.04 6.70
C ASP A 127 -2.25 4.10 7.75
N GLY A 128 -1.23 4.59 8.46
CA GLY A 128 -0.51 3.88 9.52
C GLY A 128 -1.27 3.88 10.84
N GLU A 129 -0.64 4.37 11.91
CA GLU A 129 -1.30 4.49 13.21
C GLU A 129 -2.18 5.75 13.28
N HIS A 130 -3.39 5.63 13.82
CA HIS A 130 -4.40 6.69 13.82
C HIS A 130 -4.29 7.66 15.02
N THR A 131 -3.09 7.82 15.60
CA THR A 131 -2.83 8.85 16.61
C THR A 131 -2.24 10.08 15.94
N GLU A 132 -2.60 11.28 16.41
CA GLU A 132 -2.08 12.55 15.87
C GLU A 132 -0.55 12.54 15.81
N LYS A 133 0.10 12.09 16.90
CA LYS A 133 1.54 12.00 16.99
C LYS A 133 2.14 11.10 15.90
N ALA A 134 1.56 9.93 15.66
CA ALA A 134 2.05 9.00 14.64
C ALA A 134 1.86 9.54 13.22
N VAL A 135 0.69 10.11 12.92
CA VAL A 135 0.42 10.74 11.60
C VAL A 135 1.39 11.89 11.34
N MET A 136 1.68 12.72 12.34
CA MET A 136 2.66 13.80 12.20
C MET A 136 4.08 13.24 11.99
N GLN A 137 4.44 12.17 12.70
CA GLN A 137 5.74 11.51 12.50
C GLN A 137 5.89 10.93 11.09
N ASP A 138 4.84 10.29 10.58
CA ASP A 138 4.76 9.76 9.22
C ASP A 138 4.91 10.85 8.17
N PHE A 139 4.20 11.97 8.36
CA PHE A 139 4.31 13.13 7.49
C PHE A 139 5.74 13.70 7.47
N TYR A 140 6.36 13.92 8.63
CA TYR A 140 7.72 14.47 8.71
C TYR A 140 8.82 13.51 8.23
N ASN A 141 8.56 12.21 8.23
CA ASN A 141 9.52 11.23 7.71
C ASN A 141 9.57 11.23 6.17
N ILE A 142 8.44 11.44 5.50
CA ILE A 142 8.35 11.33 4.04
C ILE A 142 8.29 12.68 3.33
N SER A 143 7.78 13.73 3.97
CA SER A 143 7.79 15.07 3.40
C SER A 143 9.24 15.58 3.27
N PRO A 144 9.60 16.20 2.13
CA PRO A 144 10.86 16.92 1.99
C PRO A 144 10.99 18.10 2.96
#